data_AF-A0A352S512-F1
#
_entry.id   AF-A0A352S512-F1
#
_cell.length_a   1.000
_cell.length_b   1.000
_cell.length_c   1.000
_cell.angle_alpha   90.00
_cell.angle_beta   90.00
_cell.angle_gamma   90.00
#
_symmetry.space_group_name_H-M   'P 1'
#
loop_
_entity.id
_entity.type
_entity.pdbx_description
1 polymer ?
#
loop_
_entity_poly.entity_id
_entity_poly.type
_entity_poly.pdbx_seq_one_letter_code
_entity_poly.pdbx_strand_id
1 'polypeptide(L)'
;MSPQSWIDLRQDASTGIETIRAHFTGHAYDPHWHDSYLVGYTEQGIQQFHCRREVQRSTPGKVFTLEPGEIHDGYAVAPEGFTYSMLYLDAQWMERELRAVFEDAPAHCQPGFAQTLREDPALISAIGSA
;
A
#
# COMPACT_ATOMS: atom_id res chain seq x y z
N MET A 1 -0.56 -11.88 -16.26
CA MET A 1 0.66 -11.17 -15.83
C MET A 1 1.70 -11.30 -16.93
N SER A 2 2.45 -10.24 -17.21
CA SER A 2 3.55 -10.30 -18.19
C SER A 2 4.71 -11.15 -17.62
N PRO A 3 5.56 -11.76 -18.47
CA PRO A 3 6.70 -12.54 -18.00
C PRO A 3 7.78 -11.71 -17.28
N GLN A 4 7.68 -10.37 -17.32
CA GLN A 4 8.55 -9.45 -16.60
C GLN A 4 7.99 -9.08 -15.22
N SER A 5 6.72 -9.37 -14.96
CA SER A 5 6.08 -9.06 -13.68
C SER A 5 6.39 -10.13 -12.64
N TRP A 6 6.64 -9.71 -11.40
CA TRP A 6 6.95 -10.60 -10.28
C TRP A 6 6.37 -10.07 -8.98
N ILE A 7 6.19 -10.97 -8.01
CA ILE A 7 5.69 -10.67 -6.67
C ILE A 7 6.53 -11.48 -5.68
N ASP A 8 7.15 -10.78 -4.74
CA ASP A 8 7.80 -11.35 -3.57
C ASP A 8 6.90 -11.11 -2.35
N LEU A 9 6.56 -12.19 -1.66
CA LEU A 9 5.69 -12.21 -0.49
C LEU A 9 6.48 -12.64 0.74
N ARG A 10 6.29 -11.92 1.84
CA ARG A 10 6.80 -12.28 3.17
C ARG A 10 5.72 -12.05 4.21
N GLN A 11 5.81 -12.77 5.32
CA GLN A 11 4.97 -12.54 6.47
C GLN A 11 5.85 -12.54 7.71
N ASP A 12 5.73 -11.49 8.52
CA ASP A 12 6.44 -11.44 9.80
C ASP A 12 5.77 -12.41 10.78
N ALA A 13 6.57 -13.30 11.38
CA ALA A 13 6.06 -14.35 12.25
C ALA A 13 5.52 -13.83 13.59
N SER A 14 5.93 -12.64 14.02
CA SER A 14 5.54 -12.08 15.32
C SER A 14 4.26 -11.26 15.26
N THR A 15 4.11 -10.47 14.19
CA THR A 15 3.00 -9.54 13.99
C THR A 15 1.94 -10.10 13.04
N GLY A 16 2.31 -11.05 12.18
CA GLY A 16 1.45 -11.57 11.11
C GLY A 16 1.32 -10.63 9.90
N ILE A 17 2.00 -9.48 9.91
CA ILE A 17 1.96 -8.49 8.82
C ILE A 17 2.57 -9.11 7.56
N GLU A 18 1.84 -9.01 6.45
CA GLU A 18 2.35 -9.44 5.15
C GLU A 18 3.00 -8.25 4.44
N THR A 19 4.19 -8.50 3.90
CA THR A 19 4.93 -7.55 3.07
C THR A 19 4.93 -8.06 1.64
N ILE A 20 4.44 -7.22 0.73
CA ILE A 20 4.53 -7.45 -0.72
C ILE A 20 5.57 -6.50 -1.29
N ARG A 21 6.51 -7.05 -2.04
CA ARG A 21 7.29 -6.29 -3.01
C ARG A 21 6.96 -6.82 -4.39
N ALA A 22 6.52 -5.97 -5.29
CA ALA A 22 6.05 -6.42 -6.59
C ALA A 22 6.49 -5.48 -7.70
N HIS A 23 6.67 -6.05 -8.89
CA HIS A 23 6.92 -5.32 -10.12
C HIS A 23 5.93 -5.75 -11.19
N PHE A 24 5.41 -4.76 -11.90
CA PHE A 24 4.43 -4.97 -12.97
C PHE A 24 4.77 -4.15 -14.21
N THR A 25 4.50 -4.71 -15.39
CA THR A 25 4.56 -4.00 -16.68
C THR A 25 3.19 -4.02 -17.38
N GLY A 26 2.83 -2.92 -18.03
CA GLY A 26 1.51 -2.73 -18.64
C GLY A 26 0.37 -2.77 -17.60
N HIS A 27 -0.66 -3.56 -17.88
CA HIS A 27 -1.76 -3.78 -16.94
C HIS A 27 -1.33 -4.69 -15.79
N ALA A 28 -1.40 -4.18 -14.55
CA ALA A 28 -0.98 -4.90 -13.35
C ALA A 28 -2.13 -5.75 -12.78
N TYR A 29 -3.26 -5.12 -12.45
CA TYR A 29 -4.40 -5.77 -11.82
C TYR A 29 -5.71 -5.00 -12.06
N ASP A 30 -6.80 -5.76 -12.18
CA ASP A 30 -8.16 -5.25 -12.36
C ASP A 30 -8.69 -4.54 -11.09
N PRO A 31 -9.75 -3.73 -11.20
CA PRO A 31 -10.41 -3.12 -10.05
C PRO A 31 -10.81 -4.15 -8.98
N HIS A 32 -10.32 -3.97 -7.76
CA HIS A 32 -10.59 -4.86 -6.62
C HIS A 32 -10.47 -4.10 -5.29
N TRP A 33 -10.78 -4.76 -4.18
CA TRP A 33 -10.65 -4.24 -2.82
C TRP A 33 -10.31 -5.39 -1.85
N HIS A 34 -9.90 -5.05 -0.63
CA HIS A 34 -9.59 -5.98 0.46
C HIS A 34 -10.01 -5.41 1.82
N ASP A 35 -9.97 -6.23 2.87
CA ASP A 35 -10.33 -5.85 4.25
C ASP A 35 -9.15 -5.23 5.05
N SER A 36 -7.94 -5.24 4.49
CA SER A 36 -6.73 -4.71 5.14
C SER A 36 -6.48 -3.24 4.82
N TYR A 37 -5.68 -2.55 5.63
CA TYR A 37 -5.01 -1.33 5.20
C TYR A 37 -3.77 -1.69 4.39
N LEU A 38 -3.54 -0.96 3.30
CA LEU A 38 -2.31 -1.02 2.54
C LEU A 38 -1.51 0.26 2.76
N VAL A 39 -0.26 0.10 3.19
CA VAL A 39 0.68 1.21 3.36
C VAL A 39 1.98 0.85 2.67
N GLY A 40 2.29 1.57 1.60
CA GLY A 40 3.39 1.23 0.71
C GLY A 40 4.05 2.43 0.09
N TYR A 41 5.10 2.19 -0.69
CA TYR A 41 5.74 3.23 -1.47
C TYR A 41 6.20 2.69 -2.83
N THR A 42 6.25 3.58 -3.81
CA THR A 42 6.78 3.26 -5.15
C THR A 42 8.31 3.35 -5.11
N GLU A 43 8.98 2.27 -5.46
CA GLU A 43 10.45 2.19 -5.54
C GLU A 43 10.96 2.68 -6.90
N GLN A 44 10.26 2.31 -7.98
CA GLN A 44 10.69 2.55 -9.36
C GLN A 44 9.47 2.74 -10.25
N GLY A 45 9.64 3.52 -11.32
CA GLY A 45 8.60 3.75 -12.33
C GLY A 45 7.44 4.61 -11.82
N ILE A 46 6.36 4.64 -12.60
CA ILE A 46 5.14 5.37 -12.22
C ILE A 46 3.98 4.37 -12.19
N GLN A 47 3.47 4.14 -10.99
CA GLN A 47 2.25 3.40 -10.75
C GLN A 47 1.06 4.33 -10.94
N GLN A 48 0.25 4.11 -11.98
CA GLN A 48 -1.04 4.77 -12.16
C GLN A 48 -2.14 3.84 -11.68
N PHE A 49 -3.09 4.39 -10.93
CA PHE A 49 -4.24 3.64 -10.45
C PHE A 49 -5.45 4.55 -10.20
N HIS A 50 -6.64 4.00 -10.30
CA HIS A 50 -7.85 4.64 -9.82
C HIS A 50 -8.03 4.32 -8.34
N CYS A 51 -8.36 5.33 -7.54
CA CYS A 51 -8.75 5.18 -6.14
C CYS A 51 -9.53 6.43 -5.74
N ARG A 52 -10.56 6.29 -4.87
CA ARG A 52 -11.41 7.42 -4.45
C ARG A 52 -11.98 8.26 -5.61
N ARG A 53 -12.30 7.60 -6.73
CA ARG A 53 -12.82 8.23 -7.97
C ARG A 53 -11.83 9.19 -8.66
N GLU A 54 -10.56 9.12 -8.31
CA GLU A 54 -9.47 9.90 -8.89
C GLU A 54 -8.43 8.99 -9.53
N VAL A 55 -7.74 9.51 -10.55
CA VAL A 55 -6.55 8.85 -11.12
C VAL A 55 -5.33 9.31 -10.33
N GLN A 56 -4.74 8.40 -9.57
CA GLN A 56 -3.51 8.58 -8.83
C GLN A 56 -2.30 8.22 -9.69
N ARG A 57 -1.18 8.93 -9.49
CA ARG A 57 0.13 8.62 -10.09
C ARG A 57 1.19 8.66 -9.00
N SER A 58 1.56 7.48 -8.50
CA SER A 58 2.63 7.33 -7.52
C SER A 58 3.97 7.21 -8.23
N THR A 59 4.92 8.05 -7.85
CA THR A 59 6.27 8.14 -8.44
C THR A 59 7.30 7.61 -7.44
N PRO A 60 8.55 7.35 -7.84
CA PRO A 60 9.56 6.83 -6.92
C PRO A 60 9.71 7.72 -5.68
N GLY A 61 9.66 7.13 -4.49
CA GLY A 61 9.70 7.84 -3.21
C GLY A 61 8.35 8.36 -2.71
N LYS A 62 7.25 8.19 -3.44
CA LYS A 62 5.91 8.48 -2.91
C LYS A 62 5.40 7.32 -2.08
N VAL A 63 4.87 7.64 -0.92
CA VAL A 63 4.00 6.74 -0.15
C VAL A 63 2.61 6.76 -0.74
N PHE A 64 1.98 5.60 -0.80
CA PHE A 64 0.57 5.46 -1.12
C PHE A 64 -0.15 4.57 -0.10
N THR A 65 -1.39 4.94 0.19
CA THR A 65 -2.21 4.28 1.22
C THR A 65 -3.60 3.96 0.69
N LEU A 66 -4.09 2.77 1.01
CA LEU A 66 -5.43 2.30 0.64
C LEU A 66 -6.11 1.75 1.90
N GLU A 67 -7.35 2.19 2.14
CA GLU A 67 -8.16 1.75 3.26
C GLU A 67 -8.95 0.47 2.92
N PRO A 68 -9.42 -0.27 3.95
CA PRO A 68 -10.35 -1.37 3.74
C PRO A 68 -11.55 -0.97 2.89
N GLY A 69 -11.87 -1.79 1.89
CA GLY A 69 -12.99 -1.58 0.98
C GLY A 69 -12.76 -0.56 -0.15
N GLU A 70 -11.59 0.10 -0.21
CA GLU A 70 -11.32 1.02 -1.32
C GLU A 70 -11.07 0.26 -2.63
N ILE A 71 -11.95 0.47 -3.61
CA ILE A 71 -11.77 -0.08 -4.95
C ILE A 71 -10.59 0.62 -5.62
N HIS A 72 -9.62 -0.18 -6.07
CA HIS A 72 -8.46 0.30 -6.81
C HIS A 72 -7.97 -0.69 -7.87
N ASP A 73 -7.28 -0.18 -8.88
CA ASP A 73 -6.67 -0.94 -9.97
C ASP A 73 -5.18 -0.60 -10.13
N GLY A 74 -4.49 -1.09 -11.16
CA GLY A 74 -3.06 -0.81 -11.32
C GLY A 74 -2.58 -0.89 -12.76
N TYR A 75 -1.81 0.12 -13.17
CA TYR A 75 -1.22 0.22 -14.50
C TYR A 75 0.16 0.86 -14.46
N ALA A 76 1.10 0.29 -15.22
CA ALA A 76 2.41 0.88 -15.44
C ALA A 76 2.35 1.93 -16.55
N VAL A 77 2.69 3.17 -16.25
CA VAL A 77 2.67 4.26 -17.25
C VAL A 77 3.66 4.02 -18.39
N ALA A 78 4.79 3.39 -18.09
CA ALA A 78 5.89 3.20 -19.03
C ALA A 78 6.25 1.71 -19.21
N PRO A 79 6.85 1.32 -20.36
CA PRO A 79 7.11 -0.09 -20.68
C PRO A 79 8.02 -0.82 -19.68
N GLU A 80 8.92 -0.09 -19.03
CA GLU A 80 9.82 -0.60 -17.98
C GLU A 80 9.10 -1.00 -16.70
N GLY A 81 7.82 -0.67 -16.55
CA GLY A 81 7.03 -1.06 -15.38
C GLY A 81 7.15 -0.10 -14.19
N PHE A 82 6.61 -0.56 -13.07
CA PHE A 82 6.81 0.03 -11.75
C PHE A 82 7.07 -1.04 -10.72
N THR A 83 7.80 -0.69 -9.67
CA THR A 83 8.03 -1.52 -8.48
C THR A 83 7.49 -0.82 -7.25
N TYR A 84 6.83 -1.54 -6.37
CA TYR A 84 6.45 -1.03 -5.04
C TYR A 84 6.75 -2.04 -3.94
N SER A 85 6.89 -1.51 -2.73
CA SER A 85 6.87 -2.27 -1.47
C SER A 85 5.65 -1.84 -0.65
N MET A 86 4.97 -2.80 -0.02
CA MET A 86 3.67 -2.62 0.61
C MET A 86 3.53 -3.49 1.85
N LEU A 87 2.96 -2.92 2.91
CA LEU A 87 2.48 -3.66 4.08
C LEU A 87 0.97 -3.87 4.01
N TYR A 88 0.52 -5.08 4.30
CA TYR A 88 -0.88 -5.42 4.54
C TYR A 88 -1.09 -5.45 6.05
N LEU A 89 -1.85 -4.48 6.56
CA LEU A 89 -2.13 -4.32 7.98
C LEU A 89 -3.59 -4.68 8.23
N ASP A 90 -3.81 -5.71 9.06
CA ASP A 90 -5.15 -6.07 9.50
C ASP A 90 -5.81 -4.89 10.24
N ALA A 91 -7.10 -4.64 9.99
CA ALA A 91 -7.77 -3.48 10.53
C ALA A 91 -7.94 -3.53 12.06
N GLN A 92 -8.09 -4.73 12.65
CA GLN A 92 -8.15 -4.88 14.11
C GLN A 92 -6.77 -4.76 14.74
N TRP A 93 -5.73 -5.24 14.06
CA TRP A 93 -4.35 -4.97 14.43
C TRP A 93 -4.11 -3.46 14.47
N MET A 94 -4.51 -2.73 13.44
CA MET A 94 -4.29 -1.29 13.37
C MET A 94 -5.06 -0.52 14.46
N GLU A 95 -6.32 -0.87 14.70
CA GLU A 95 -7.11 -0.29 15.79
C GLU A 95 -6.43 -0.50 17.15
N ARG A 96 -6.00 -1.74 17.45
CA ARG A 96 -5.35 -2.06 18.72
C ARG A 96 -4.07 -1.26 18.93
N GLU A 97 -3.19 -1.22 17.93
CA GLU A 97 -1.90 -0.51 18.05
C GLU A 97 -2.10 1.01 18.17
N LEU A 98 -3.08 1.60 17.47
CA LEU A 98 -3.39 3.01 17.64
C LEU A 98 -3.87 3.34 19.05
N ARG A 99 -4.68 2.48 19.66
CA ARG A 99 -5.13 2.67 21.05
C ARG A 99 -4.00 2.52 22.07
N ALA A 100 -2.97 1.72 21.75
CA ALA A 100 -1.79 1.60 22.60
C ALA A 100 -0.90 2.86 22.54
N VAL A 101 -0.90 3.59 21.43
CA VAL A 101 -0.10 4.82 21.23
C VAL A 101 -0.87 6.08 21.63
N PHE A 102 -2.18 6.11 21.42
CA PHE A 102 -3.05 7.26 21.67
C PHE A 102 -4.14 6.89 22.68
N GLU A 103 -3.96 7.28 23.94
CA GLU A 103 -4.87 6.92 25.06
C GLU A 103 -6.32 7.36 24.80
N ASP A 104 -6.51 8.50 24.15
CA ASP A 104 -7.83 9.08 23.84
C ASP A 104 -8.44 8.54 22.53
N ALA A 105 -7.79 7.58 21.85
CA ALA A 105 -8.33 7.02 20.62
C ALA A 105 -9.70 6.35 20.87
N PRO A 106 -10.75 6.73 20.11
CA PRO A 106 -12.08 6.19 20.33
C PRO A 106 -12.08 4.66 20.13
N ALA A 107 -12.86 3.95 20.94
CA ALA A 107 -13.06 2.52 20.76
C ALA A 107 -13.87 2.26 19.48
N HIS A 108 -13.60 1.13 18.82
CA HIS A 108 -14.35 0.68 17.64
C HIS A 108 -14.29 1.68 16.48
N CYS A 109 -13.14 2.33 16.33
CA CYS A 109 -12.89 3.29 15.26
C CYS A 109 -11.66 2.87 14.46
N GLN A 110 -11.86 2.80 13.16
CA GLN A 110 -10.84 2.50 12.17
C GLN A 110 -10.19 3.82 11.70
N PRO A 111 -8.85 3.92 11.63
CA PRO A 111 -8.19 5.11 11.14
C PRO A 111 -8.50 5.37 9.67
N GLY A 112 -8.54 6.64 9.28
CA GLY A 112 -8.56 7.06 7.89
C GLY A 112 -7.25 7.73 7.50
N PHE A 113 -6.86 7.59 6.24
CA PHE A 113 -5.79 8.35 5.62
C PHE A 113 -6.39 9.55 4.89
N ALA A 114 -5.96 10.76 5.26
CA ALA A 114 -6.48 11.99 4.65
C ALA A 114 -6.14 12.10 3.14
N GLN A 115 -5.06 11.45 2.70
CA GLN A 115 -4.56 11.51 1.32
C GLN A 115 -4.10 10.13 0.89
N THR A 116 -4.43 9.73 -0.34
CA THR A 116 -3.96 8.48 -0.94
C THR A 116 -2.47 8.51 -1.27
N LEU A 117 -1.91 9.67 -1.60
CA LEU A 117 -0.48 9.85 -1.92
C LEU A 117 0.14 10.91 -1.02
N ARG A 118 1.31 10.62 -0.44
CA ARG A 118 2.05 11.57 0.42
C ARG A 118 3.57 11.42 0.31
N GLU A 119 4.27 12.47 0.70
CA GLU A 119 5.71 12.44 0.95
C GLU A 119 5.95 12.09 2.42
N ASP A 120 6.63 10.98 2.69
CA ASP A 120 6.92 10.57 4.07
C ASP A 120 8.20 9.69 4.15
N PRO A 121 9.39 10.31 4.23
CA PRO A 121 10.65 9.57 4.25
C PRO A 121 10.80 8.62 5.43
N ALA A 122 10.20 8.95 6.58
CA ALA A 122 10.24 8.10 7.77
C ALA A 122 9.45 6.80 7.54
N LEU A 123 8.26 6.92 6.96
CA LEU A 123 7.43 5.76 6.64
C LEU A 123 8.06 4.88 5.54
N ILE A 124 8.70 5.48 4.53
CA ILE A 124 9.47 4.72 3.52
C ILE A 124 10.60 3.91 4.19
N SER A 125 11.35 4.54 5.10
CA SER A 125 12.41 3.84 5.83
C SER A 125 11.87 2.71 6.68
N ALA A 126 10.70 2.89 7.32
CA ALA A 126 10.06 1.85 8.12
C ALA A 126 9.63 0.65 7.26
N ILE A 127 8.93 0.90 6.14
CA ILE A 127 8.47 -0.15 5.21
C ILE A 127 9.68 -0.88 4.59
N GLY A 128 10.70 -0.14 4.15
CA GLY A 128 11.90 -0.73 3.52
C GLY A 128 12.76 -1.57 4.48
N SER A 129 12.53 -1.48 5.79
CA SER A 129 13.22 -2.27 6.81
C SER A 129 12.42 -3.48 7.32
N ALA A 130 11.16 -3.62 6.87
CA ALA A 130 10.25 -4.68 7.27
C ALA A 130 10.48 -6.01 6.53
#